data_AF-A0A086MRH6-F1
#
_entry.id   AF-A0A086MRH6-F1
#
_cell.length_a   1.000
_cell.length_b   1.000
_cell.length_c   1.000
_cell.angle_alpha   90.00
_cell.angle_beta   90.00
_cell.angle_gamma   90.00
#
_symmetry.space_group_name_H-M   'P 1'
#
loop_
_entity.id
_entity.type
_entity.pdbx_description
1 polymer ?
#
loop_
_entity_poly.entity_id
_entity_poly.type
_entity_poly.pdbx_seq_one_letter_code
_entity_poly.pdbx_strand_id
1 'polypeptide(L)'
;MTDQSTPAPLTDQQLTDIARALPRLSEYAEQSNDVRTVAEGGPALLAAIRRLRNDLAEEKAAHDPRLRCLIVKAAPDRDQYVGWSTVCEMPAGVWSRESALEYGFPPSRLDRADATGSSSHIGDGAWEDRGFVAEQRGWLRRDRLGEYAVEYLHGDREAAYALLEPFEDEAAAAAGEADR
;
A
#
# COMPACT_ATOMS: atom_id res chain seq x y z
N MET A 1 28.17 -13.79 -32.98
CA MET A 1 27.47 -13.47 -31.72
C MET A 1 26.05 -13.11 -32.10
N THR A 2 25.10 -14.02 -31.95
CA THR A 2 23.67 -13.73 -32.16
C THR A 2 23.15 -12.98 -30.94
N ASP A 3 22.74 -11.75 -31.17
CA ASP A 3 22.04 -10.90 -30.21
C ASP A 3 20.70 -11.59 -29.87
N GLN A 4 20.66 -12.30 -28.74
CA GLN A 4 19.41 -12.81 -28.19
C GLN A 4 18.69 -11.66 -27.50
N SER A 5 17.98 -10.87 -28.31
CA SER A 5 17.13 -9.80 -27.82
C SER A 5 16.10 -10.39 -26.86
N THR A 6 16.20 -10.04 -25.58
CA THR A 6 15.26 -10.51 -24.56
C THR A 6 13.90 -9.90 -24.89
N PRO A 7 12.83 -10.72 -25.07
CA PRO A 7 11.52 -10.18 -25.40
C PRO A 7 11.02 -9.27 -24.29
N ALA A 8 10.38 -8.17 -24.68
CA ALA A 8 9.79 -7.22 -23.73
C ALA A 8 8.73 -7.92 -22.85
N PRO A 9 8.63 -7.56 -21.56
CA PRO A 9 7.61 -8.12 -20.68
C PRO A 9 6.20 -7.72 -21.16
N LEU A 10 5.22 -8.61 -20.93
CA LEU A 10 3.83 -8.35 -21.27
C LEU A 10 3.26 -7.17 -20.46
N THR A 11 2.49 -6.32 -21.13
CA THR A 11 1.79 -5.20 -20.51
C THR A 11 0.55 -5.67 -19.73
N ASP A 12 0.03 -4.82 -18.85
CA ASP A 12 -1.20 -5.12 -18.09
C ASP A 12 -2.43 -5.28 -18.99
N GLN A 13 -2.49 -4.48 -20.06
CA GLN A 13 -3.55 -4.60 -21.06
C GLN A 13 -3.48 -5.97 -21.76
N GLN A 14 -2.28 -6.41 -22.16
CA GLN A 14 -2.07 -7.73 -22.79
C GLN A 14 -2.47 -8.87 -21.84
N LEU A 15 -2.06 -8.82 -20.56
CA LEU A 15 -2.46 -9.84 -19.59
C LEU A 15 -3.97 -9.86 -19.35
N THR A 16 -4.62 -8.70 -19.36
CA THR A 16 -6.08 -8.56 -19.24
C THR A 16 -6.79 -9.18 -20.44
N ASP A 17 -6.31 -8.91 -21.65
CA ASP A 17 -6.91 -9.45 -22.87
C ASP A 17 -6.72 -10.97 -22.97
N ILE A 18 -5.55 -11.50 -22.59
CA ILE A 18 -5.34 -12.95 -22.50
C ILE A 18 -6.29 -13.57 -21.46
N ALA A 19 -6.41 -12.97 -20.27
CA ALA A 19 -7.32 -13.47 -19.23
C ALA A 19 -8.78 -13.51 -19.71
N ARG A 20 -9.21 -12.52 -20.49
CA ARG A 20 -10.56 -12.47 -21.08
C ARG A 20 -10.76 -13.53 -22.17
N ALA A 21 -9.70 -13.86 -22.92
CA ALA A 21 -9.76 -14.84 -24.01
C ALA A 21 -9.73 -16.30 -23.53
N LEU A 22 -9.04 -16.59 -22.42
CA LEU A 22 -8.82 -17.98 -21.95
C LEU A 22 -10.11 -18.81 -21.76
N PRO A 23 -11.20 -18.30 -21.14
CA PRO A 23 -12.42 -19.08 -21.00
C PRO A 23 -13.01 -19.53 -22.34
N ARG A 24 -12.87 -18.71 -23.40
CA ARG A 24 -13.38 -19.04 -24.74
C ARG A 24 -12.60 -20.16 -25.40
N LEU A 25 -11.34 -20.40 -25.01
CA LEU A 25 -10.56 -21.51 -25.56
C LEU A 25 -11.12 -22.88 -25.14
N SER A 26 -11.83 -22.95 -24.01
CA SER A 26 -12.50 -24.18 -23.60
C SER A 26 -13.56 -24.65 -24.61
N GLU A 27 -14.18 -23.73 -25.36
CA GLU A 27 -15.17 -24.03 -26.41
C GLU A 27 -14.55 -24.77 -27.60
N TYR A 28 -13.23 -24.66 -27.78
CA TYR A 28 -12.48 -25.26 -28.89
C TYR A 28 -11.54 -26.38 -28.43
N ALA A 29 -11.52 -26.69 -27.12
CA ALA A 29 -10.61 -27.67 -26.54
C ALA A 29 -10.82 -29.10 -27.08
N GLU A 30 -12.03 -29.43 -27.52
CA GLU A 30 -12.33 -30.74 -28.15
C GLU A 30 -11.73 -30.87 -29.57
N GLN A 31 -11.42 -29.75 -30.22
CA GLN A 31 -10.97 -29.72 -31.63
C GLN A 31 -9.44 -29.87 -31.75
N SER A 32 -8.69 -29.61 -30.68
CA SER A 32 -7.23 -29.70 -30.68
C SER A 32 -6.67 -29.94 -29.28
N ASN A 33 -5.75 -30.91 -29.18
CA ASN A 33 -5.04 -31.19 -27.94
C ASN A 33 -4.23 -29.97 -27.45
N ASP A 34 -3.66 -29.20 -28.37
CA ASP A 34 -2.89 -28.00 -28.06
C ASP A 34 -3.79 -26.92 -27.44
N VAL A 35 -5.00 -26.74 -27.98
CA VAL A 35 -5.98 -25.78 -27.46
C VAL A 35 -6.44 -26.17 -26.06
N ARG A 36 -6.67 -27.47 -25.82
CA ARG A 36 -6.98 -28.00 -24.49
C ARG A 36 -5.86 -27.71 -23.49
N THR A 37 -4.59 -28.01 -23.85
CA THR A 37 -3.44 -27.73 -22.99
C THR A 37 -3.32 -26.24 -22.64
N VAL A 38 -3.57 -25.34 -23.59
CA VAL A 38 -3.55 -23.89 -23.32
C VAL A 38 -4.73 -23.46 -22.45
N ALA A 39 -5.93 -23.97 -22.69
CA ALA A 39 -7.11 -23.65 -21.89
C ALA A 39 -6.97 -24.08 -20.42
N GLU A 40 -6.37 -25.26 -20.18
CA GLU A 40 -6.15 -25.81 -18.84
C GLU A 40 -4.96 -25.13 -18.13
N GLY A 41 -3.84 -24.91 -18.81
CA GLY A 41 -2.63 -24.35 -18.22
C GLY A 41 -2.57 -22.82 -18.16
N GLY A 42 -3.26 -22.15 -19.08
CA GLY A 42 -3.23 -20.70 -19.24
C GLY A 42 -3.61 -19.91 -17.99
N PRO A 43 -4.71 -20.25 -17.28
CA PRO A 43 -5.11 -19.53 -16.06
C PRO A 43 -4.04 -19.61 -14.96
N ALA A 44 -3.45 -20.78 -14.75
CA ALA A 44 -2.39 -20.97 -13.75
C ALA A 44 -1.11 -20.18 -14.11
N LEU A 45 -0.74 -20.17 -15.40
CA LEU A 45 0.40 -19.39 -15.87
C LEU A 45 0.18 -17.87 -15.70
N LEU A 46 -1.02 -17.36 -16.03
CA LEU A 46 -1.35 -15.95 -15.81
C LEU A 46 -1.30 -15.58 -14.32
N ALA A 47 -1.81 -16.44 -13.44
CA ALA A 47 -1.73 -16.23 -12.01
C ALA A 47 -0.26 -16.18 -11.54
N ALA A 48 0.60 -17.06 -12.05
CA ALA A 48 2.02 -17.06 -11.75
C ALA A 48 2.72 -15.79 -12.27
N ILE A 49 2.41 -15.33 -13.48
CA ILE A 49 2.97 -14.09 -14.04
C ILE A 49 2.56 -12.89 -13.17
N ARG A 50 1.29 -12.78 -12.77
CA ARG A 50 0.82 -11.70 -11.89
C ARG A 50 1.54 -11.73 -10.55
N ARG A 51 1.65 -12.91 -9.93
CA ARG A 51 2.38 -13.09 -8.67
C ARG A 51 3.83 -12.62 -8.81
N LEU A 52 4.55 -13.12 -9.80
CA LEU A 52 5.97 -12.77 -10.00
C LEU A 52 6.18 -11.28 -10.29
N ARG A 53 5.25 -10.63 -11.00
CA ARG A 53 5.30 -9.18 -11.20
C ARG A 53 5.10 -8.41 -9.90
N ASN A 54 4.19 -8.86 -9.04
CA ASN A 54 4.01 -8.28 -7.71
C ASN A 54 5.24 -8.51 -6.82
N ASP A 55 5.79 -9.72 -6.79
CA ASP A 55 7.00 -10.05 -6.04
C ASP A 55 8.18 -9.17 -6.50
N LEU A 56 8.34 -8.98 -7.81
CA LEU A 56 9.37 -8.10 -8.36
C LEU A 56 9.14 -6.63 -7.98
N ALA A 57 7.88 -6.16 -7.94
CA ALA A 57 7.56 -4.80 -7.51
C ALA A 57 7.87 -4.60 -6.02
N GLU A 58 7.52 -5.56 -5.17
CA GLU A 58 7.85 -5.55 -3.74
C GLU A 58 9.37 -5.51 -3.51
N GLU A 59 10.13 -6.37 -4.21
CA GLU A 59 11.58 -6.40 -4.11
C GLU A 59 12.18 -5.05 -4.52
N LYS A 60 11.72 -4.47 -5.64
CA LYS A 60 12.17 -3.13 -6.06
C LYS A 60 11.84 -2.05 -5.02
N ALA A 61 10.62 -2.08 -4.46
CA ALA A 61 10.20 -1.14 -3.43
C ALA A 61 11.00 -1.29 -2.12
N ALA A 62 11.45 -2.50 -1.77
CA ALA A 62 12.30 -2.74 -0.61
C ALA A 62 13.68 -2.05 -0.73
N HIS A 63 14.18 -1.88 -1.96
CA HIS A 63 15.47 -1.23 -2.24
C HIS A 63 15.35 0.24 -2.66
N ASP A 64 14.15 0.78 -2.88
CA ASP A 64 13.94 2.21 -3.16
C ASP A 64 13.60 2.98 -1.88
N PRO A 65 14.46 3.87 -1.37
CA PRO A 65 14.21 4.63 -0.15
C PRO A 65 12.87 5.38 -0.13
N ARG A 66 12.36 5.79 -1.29
CA ARG A 66 11.09 6.52 -1.43
C ARG A 66 9.86 5.65 -1.16
N LEU A 67 10.00 4.34 -1.29
CA LEU A 67 8.92 3.35 -1.18
C LEU A 67 9.03 2.48 0.08
N ARG A 68 9.95 2.80 0.99
CA ARG A 68 10.19 2.02 2.23
C ARG A 68 9.29 2.40 3.40
N CYS A 69 8.41 3.39 3.25
CA CYS A 69 7.42 3.72 4.26
C CYS A 69 6.35 2.62 4.37
N LEU A 70 5.74 2.55 5.55
CA LEU A 70 4.54 1.78 5.78
C LEU A 70 3.35 2.49 5.11
N ILE A 71 2.58 1.82 4.27
CA ILE A 71 1.36 2.41 3.72
C ILE A 71 0.20 2.14 4.66
N VAL A 72 -0.42 3.19 5.18
CA VAL A 72 -1.56 3.11 6.09
C VAL A 72 -2.77 3.77 5.43
N LYS A 73 -3.90 3.07 5.35
CA LYS A 73 -5.14 3.65 4.83
C LYS A 73 -5.84 4.39 5.96
N ALA A 74 -6.14 5.68 5.74
CA ALA A 74 -6.63 6.57 6.80
C ALA A 74 -7.97 6.09 7.41
N ALA A 75 -8.88 5.59 6.58
CA ALA A 75 -10.15 4.99 6.99
C ALA A 75 -10.62 3.95 5.96
N PRO A 76 -11.44 2.95 6.33
CA PRO A 76 -11.84 1.87 5.43
C PRO A 76 -12.52 2.36 4.13
N ASP A 77 -13.33 3.41 4.26
CA ASP A 77 -14.17 4.01 3.21
C ASP A 77 -13.54 5.23 2.52
N ARG A 78 -12.36 5.68 2.97
CA ARG A 78 -11.66 6.81 2.36
C ARG A 78 -10.59 6.35 1.39
N ASP A 79 -10.57 6.93 0.19
CA ASP A 79 -9.48 6.76 -0.79
C ASP A 79 -8.28 7.66 -0.42
N GLN A 80 -7.67 7.40 0.73
CA GLN A 80 -6.54 8.15 1.24
C GLN A 80 -5.55 7.21 1.93
N TYR A 81 -4.33 7.18 1.41
CA TYR A 81 -3.22 6.39 1.90
C TYR A 81 -2.11 7.31 2.36
N VAL A 82 -1.62 7.07 3.58
CA VAL A 82 -0.53 7.79 4.19
C VAL A 82 0.70 6.88 4.19
N GLY A 83 1.80 7.37 3.64
CA GLY A 83 3.10 6.76 3.86
C GLY A 83 3.59 7.16 5.22
N TRP A 84 3.73 6.23 6.15
CA TRP A 84 4.21 6.46 7.50
C TRP A 84 5.64 5.95 7.65
N SER A 85 6.55 6.81 8.12
CA SER A 85 7.88 6.38 8.54
C SER A 85 7.80 5.84 9.96
N THR A 86 8.02 4.54 10.15
CA THR A 86 8.13 3.94 11.49
C THR A 86 9.47 4.27 12.17
N VAL A 87 10.45 4.81 11.44
CA VAL A 87 11.75 5.20 11.98
C VAL A 87 11.69 6.61 12.57
N CYS A 88 11.02 7.53 11.88
CA CYS A 88 10.93 8.94 12.28
C CYS A 88 9.55 9.30 12.84
N GLU A 89 8.61 8.36 12.86
CA GLU A 89 7.25 8.55 13.39
C GLU A 89 6.52 9.74 12.74
N MET A 90 6.63 9.86 11.42
CA MET A 90 6.06 10.97 10.66
C MET A 90 5.53 10.56 9.28
N PRO A 91 4.59 11.32 8.70
CA PRO A 91 4.15 11.17 7.33
C PRO A 91 5.28 11.45 6.33
N ALA A 92 5.45 10.55 5.36
CA ALA A 92 6.33 10.68 4.21
C ALA A 92 5.59 11.10 2.94
N GLY A 93 4.27 10.94 2.89
CA GLY A 93 3.43 11.31 1.76
C GLY A 93 1.97 10.93 1.95
N VAL A 94 1.10 11.50 1.13
CA VAL A 94 -0.33 11.21 1.07
C VAL A 94 -0.74 11.00 -0.39
N TRP A 95 -1.52 9.95 -0.65
CA TRP A 95 -1.94 9.57 -1.98
C TRP A 95 -3.39 9.07 -2.00
N SER A 96 -4.02 9.14 -3.17
CA SER A 96 -5.12 8.23 -3.51
C SER A 96 -4.55 6.89 -3.95
N ARG A 97 -5.39 5.87 -4.13
CA ARG A 97 -4.92 4.58 -4.67
C ARG A 97 -4.26 4.77 -6.04
N GLU A 98 -4.87 5.56 -6.90
CA GLU A 98 -4.36 5.83 -8.26
C GLU A 98 -2.99 6.51 -8.21
N SER A 99 -2.84 7.59 -7.44
CA SER A 99 -1.57 8.31 -7.39
C SER A 99 -0.48 7.54 -6.64
N ALA A 100 -0.83 6.63 -5.72
CA ALA A 100 0.12 5.73 -5.09
C ALA A 100 0.71 4.72 -6.09
N LEU A 101 -0.14 4.18 -6.99
CA LEU A 101 0.30 3.29 -8.06
C LEU A 101 1.19 4.03 -9.07
N GLU A 102 0.80 5.25 -9.45
CA GLU A 102 1.61 6.11 -10.34
C GLU A 102 2.96 6.46 -9.70
N TYR A 103 2.98 6.72 -8.39
CA TYR A 103 4.20 6.97 -7.64
C TYR A 103 5.14 5.75 -7.59
N GLY A 104 4.60 4.54 -7.77
CA GLY A 104 5.36 3.29 -7.89
C GLY A 104 5.20 2.33 -6.72
N PHE A 105 4.22 2.53 -5.82
CA PHE A 105 3.95 1.53 -4.79
C PHE A 105 3.45 0.22 -5.39
N PRO A 106 3.90 -0.94 -4.88
CA PRO A 106 3.40 -2.23 -5.33
C PRO A 106 1.89 -2.36 -5.08
N PRO A 107 1.08 -2.84 -6.04
CA PRO A 107 -0.35 -3.06 -5.84
C PRO A 107 -0.66 -3.92 -4.62
N SER A 108 0.16 -4.93 -4.34
CA SER A 108 0.05 -5.82 -3.19
C SER A 108 0.09 -5.10 -1.84
N ARG A 109 0.82 -3.98 -1.72
CA ARG A 109 0.84 -3.17 -0.50
C ARG A 109 -0.46 -2.42 -0.30
N LEU A 110 -1.01 -1.87 -1.38
CA LEU A 110 -2.27 -1.15 -1.35
C LEU A 110 -3.45 -2.10 -1.10
N ASP A 111 -3.44 -3.28 -1.73
CA ASP A 111 -4.43 -4.34 -1.49
C ASP A 111 -4.44 -4.78 -0.03
N ARG A 112 -3.25 -4.94 0.57
CA ARG A 112 -3.13 -5.25 2.00
C ARG A 112 -3.66 -4.09 2.85
N ALA A 113 -3.28 -2.86 2.54
CA ALA A 113 -3.77 -1.68 3.26
C ALA A 113 -5.30 -1.50 3.16
N ASP A 114 -5.91 -1.89 2.04
CA ASP A 114 -7.37 -1.93 1.90
C ASP A 114 -8.01 -2.98 2.82
N ALA A 115 -7.43 -4.17 2.87
CA ALA A 115 -7.96 -5.27 3.65
C ALA A 115 -7.78 -5.06 5.17
N THR A 116 -6.60 -4.60 5.60
CA THR A 116 -6.20 -4.60 7.01
C THR A 116 -5.88 -3.22 7.57
N GLY A 117 -5.91 -2.17 6.75
CA GLY A 117 -5.61 -0.80 7.17
C GLY A 117 -4.15 -0.41 7.05
N SER A 118 -3.28 -1.37 6.76
CA SER A 118 -1.85 -1.15 6.61
C SER A 118 -1.21 -2.17 5.67
N SER A 119 -0.11 -1.78 5.03
CA SER A 119 0.73 -2.68 4.24
C SER A 119 1.68 -3.56 5.06
N SER A 120 1.62 -3.51 6.39
CA SER A 120 2.46 -4.34 7.27
C SER A 120 2.12 -5.82 7.14
N HIS A 121 3.14 -6.66 7.15
CA HIS A 121 2.99 -8.12 7.23
C HIS A 121 2.75 -8.62 8.66
N ILE A 122 3.08 -7.81 9.67
CA ILE A 122 3.03 -8.19 11.08
C ILE A 122 1.90 -7.50 11.86
N GLY A 123 1.11 -6.65 11.19
CA GLY A 123 -0.06 -6.00 11.77
C GLY A 123 0.14 -4.54 12.17
N ASP A 124 1.37 -3.99 12.14
CA ASP A 124 1.60 -2.59 12.48
C ASP A 124 0.74 -1.62 11.66
N GLY A 125 0.04 -0.70 12.32
CA GLY A 125 -0.86 0.26 11.72
C GLY A 125 -2.14 -0.37 11.17
N ALA A 126 -2.54 -1.57 11.61
CA ALA A 126 -3.79 -2.21 11.18
C ALA A 126 -5.04 -1.48 11.70
N TRP A 127 -6.23 -1.88 11.25
CA TRP A 127 -7.49 -1.28 11.67
C TRP A 127 -7.74 -1.34 13.18
N GLU A 128 -7.21 -2.37 13.84
CA GLU A 128 -7.31 -2.60 15.27
C GLU A 128 -6.41 -1.65 16.09
N ASP A 129 -5.40 -1.06 15.45
CA ASP A 129 -4.52 -0.10 16.11
C ASP A 129 -5.23 1.22 16.33
N ARG A 130 -5.19 1.70 17.57
CA ARG A 130 -5.90 2.92 17.98
C ARG A 130 -5.24 4.20 17.47
N GLY A 131 -3.97 4.13 17.10
CA GLY A 131 -3.19 5.31 16.75
C GLY A 131 -1.70 5.03 16.60
N PHE A 132 -0.94 6.13 16.54
CA PHE A 132 0.48 6.15 16.26
C PHE A 132 1.15 7.13 17.23
N VAL A 133 2.38 6.84 17.65
CA VAL A 133 3.23 7.88 18.21
C VAL A 133 3.68 8.79 17.06
N ALA A 134 3.55 10.10 17.21
CA ALA A 134 3.97 11.07 16.19
C ALA A 134 5.17 11.88 16.70
N GLU A 135 6.35 11.66 16.10
CA GLU A 135 7.63 12.34 16.38
C GLU A 135 7.98 12.46 17.87
N GLN A 136 7.59 11.49 18.71
CA GLN A 136 7.73 11.59 20.18
C GLN A 136 7.05 12.83 20.80
N ARG A 137 6.07 13.43 20.13
CA ARG A 137 5.35 14.64 20.59
C ARG A 137 3.98 14.34 21.18
N GLY A 138 3.40 13.20 20.85
CA GLY A 138 2.09 12.80 21.34
C GLY A 138 1.54 11.60 20.60
N TRP A 139 0.33 11.22 21.00
CA TRP A 139 -0.44 10.14 20.43
C TRP A 139 -1.39 10.65 19.34
N LEU A 140 -1.19 10.18 18.11
CA LEU A 140 -2.05 10.45 16.97
C LEU A 140 -3.09 9.35 16.85
N ARG A 141 -4.35 9.67 17.12
CA ARG A 141 -5.45 8.72 16.88
C ARG A 141 -5.57 8.37 15.39
N ARG A 142 -5.92 7.11 15.11
CA ARG A 142 -6.07 6.60 13.75
C ARG A 142 -7.06 7.41 12.91
N ASP A 143 -8.20 7.79 13.49
CA ASP A 143 -9.24 8.55 12.80
C ASP A 143 -8.80 9.97 12.39
N ARG A 144 -7.72 10.48 12.99
CA ARG A 144 -7.11 11.78 12.64
C ARG A 144 -5.90 11.66 11.72
N LEU A 145 -5.44 10.45 11.38
CA LEU A 145 -4.21 10.20 10.63
C LEU A 145 -4.18 10.96 9.29
N GLY A 146 -5.29 10.93 8.55
CA GLY A 146 -5.39 11.58 7.25
C GLY A 146 -5.25 13.10 7.31
N GLU A 147 -5.93 13.73 8.27
CA GLU A 147 -5.87 15.19 8.50
C GLU A 147 -4.47 15.60 8.98
N TYR A 148 -3.93 14.87 9.96
CA TYR A 148 -2.57 15.09 10.45
C TYR A 148 -1.54 15.06 9.31
N ALA A 149 -1.61 14.04 8.44
CA ALA A 149 -0.66 13.89 7.35
C ALA A 149 -0.75 15.05 6.34
N VAL A 150 -1.95 15.56 6.06
CA VAL A 150 -2.15 16.69 5.15
C VAL A 150 -1.56 17.97 5.73
N GLU A 151 -1.92 18.35 6.97
CA GLU A 151 -1.39 19.55 7.62
C GLU A 151 0.14 19.48 7.76
N TYR A 152 0.64 18.31 8.16
CA TYR A 152 2.06 18.05 8.28
C TYR A 152 2.77 18.29 6.93
N LEU A 153 2.32 17.68 5.84
CA LEU A 153 3.01 17.78 4.55
C LEU A 153 2.84 19.14 3.86
N HIS A 154 1.81 19.91 4.22
CA HIS A 154 1.68 21.31 3.78
C HIS A 154 2.58 22.29 4.54
N GLY A 155 3.22 21.83 5.62
CA GLY A 155 4.14 22.64 6.43
C GLY A 155 3.46 23.35 7.60
N ASP A 156 2.16 23.15 7.81
CA ASP A 156 1.44 23.66 9.00
C ASP A 156 1.63 22.70 10.18
N ARG A 157 2.81 22.77 10.79
CA ARG A 157 3.17 21.93 11.94
C ARG A 157 2.30 22.22 13.17
N GLU A 158 1.86 23.46 13.34
CA GLU A 158 1.03 23.84 14.49
C GLU A 158 -0.35 23.19 14.39
N ALA A 159 -1.00 23.28 13.22
CA ALA A 159 -2.27 22.61 12.97
C ALA A 159 -2.14 21.08 13.07
N ALA A 160 -1.06 20.50 12.54
CA ALA A 160 -0.80 19.07 12.68
C ALA A 160 -0.68 18.66 14.15
N TYR A 161 0.12 19.37 14.95
CA TYR A 161 0.34 19.02 16.35
C TYR A 161 -0.88 19.25 17.24
N ALA A 162 -1.77 20.17 16.88
CA ALA A 162 -3.05 20.35 17.57
C ALA A 162 -3.98 19.11 17.49
N LEU A 163 -3.73 18.19 16.56
CA LEU A 163 -4.48 16.94 16.42
C LEU A 163 -3.98 15.82 17.36
N LEU A 164 -2.82 16.00 17.99
CA LEU A 164 -2.20 15.01 18.87
C LEU A 164 -2.83 15.05 20.27
N GLU A 165 -2.96 13.88 20.87
CA GLU A 165 -3.25 13.74 22.30
C GLU A 165 -1.92 13.74 23.08
N PRO A 166 -1.80 14.52 24.16
CA PRO A 166 -0.62 14.44 25.04
C PRO A 166 -0.45 13.03 25.61
N PHE A 167 0.78 12.65 25.95
CA PHE A 167 0.99 11.41 26.68
C PHE A 167 0.37 11.48 28.09
N GLU A 168 -0.03 10.33 28.65
CA GLU A 168 -0.73 10.26 29.94
C GLU A 168 0.05 10.94 31.08
N ASP A 169 1.38 10.83 31.07
CA ASP A 169 2.25 11.45 32.08
C ASP A 169 2.30 12.99 31.98
N GLU A 170 2.14 13.55 30.77
CA GLU A 170 2.10 15.00 30.54
C GLU A 170 0.72 15.59 30.87
N ALA A 171 -0.34 14.85 30.57
CA ALA A 171 -1.71 15.25 30.91
C ALA A 171 -1.90 15.39 32.43
N ALA A 172 -1.30 14.50 33.22
CA ALA A 172 -1.33 14.58 34.69
C ALA A 172 -0.56 15.79 35.24
N ALA A 173 0.57 16.15 34.63
CA ALA A 173 1.37 17.32 35.03
C ALA A 173 0.63 18.64 34.73
N ALA A 174 0.02 18.77 33.54
CA ALA A 174 -0.73 19.96 33.15
C ALA A 174 -1.99 20.18 34.03
N ALA A 175 -2.68 19.10 34.41
CA ALA A 175 -3.86 19.18 35.28
C ALA A 175 -3.51 19.65 36.71
N GLY A 176 -2.35 19.25 37.24
CA GLY A 176 -1.89 19.66 38.56
C GLY A 176 -1.39 21.12 38.65
N GLU A 177 -1.10 21.76 37.51
CA GLU A 177 -0.65 23.15 37.44
C GLU A 177 -1.82 24.14 37.35
N ALA A 178 -2.97 23.72 36.82
CA ALA A 178 -4.21 24.51 36.80
C ALA A 178 -4.91 24.63 38.16
N ASP A 179 -4.54 23.79 39.14
CA ASP A 179 -5.11 23.75 40.49
C ASP A 179 -4.28 24.54 41.53
N ARG A 180 -3.28 25.33 41.09
CA ARG A 180 -2.47 26.23 41.92
C ARG A 180 -2.72 27.69 41.60
#